data_AF-A0A7H8RG87-F1
#
_entry.id   AF-A0A7H8RG87-F1
#
_cell.length_a   1.000
_cell.length_b   1.000
_cell.length_c   1.000
_cell.angle_alpha   90.00
_cell.angle_beta   90.00
_cell.angle_gamma   90.00
#
_symmetry.space_group_name_H-M   'P 1'
#
loop_
_entity.id
_entity.type
_entity.pdbx_description
1 polymer ?
#
loop_
_entity_poly.entity_id
_entity_poly.type
_entity_poly.pdbx_seq_one_letter_code
_entity_poly.pdbx_strand_id
1 'polypeptide(L)'
;MFANYADYLEGIKVQNSGYIQFTRSMSKDNWENANPCDVYVVDALENGTLGLRSFGVPQHGHHPIPPWNILVDLNKHLLDQPSDLSTRIIIVQCLSPSHDLKFAPVHVMDFLGVTYDLDPIFLWSIYESIKNRAESVDVDRLSFSADYLALHVEFQGGSPVRAWATITKKIINHHCVKIVVIFLNHRCAKLDRELYPTVNPLKGLIKERLPGSNYAWNSQITLQNAFEVYNGSPGDRAALGAPESAHIKFLFYAWKSMDTETVKRFNEEPVEFMTPLLTLFRQAFAADLQNLRSQYRPIAEKTHATESHEMLLALWIQARRDIETFSTTTRSIEAYISKKMRKQIDGFKLSEIGDAMNDYIRILAQAREDEAYMKDRLSVNVGTLSLIESRNSIAQSRSTGRVTFLAFIFLPLSLVTSFFGMNIQELTGNGSSGNAFCAAAVCTTAFTIFLWGLINFILRLVEAWKEYDREIVESRYELDDCTLTRIRETWKKVVPEKKRR
;
A
#
# COMPACT_ATOMS: atom_id res chain seq x y z
N MET A 1 10.09 7.17 0.66
CA MET A 1 9.33 6.15 -0.10
C MET A 1 10.37 5.21 -0.67
N PHE A 2 10.26 3.91 -0.38
CA PHE A 2 11.27 2.91 -0.78
C PHE A 2 10.98 2.46 -2.21
N ALA A 3 12.02 2.25 -3.04
CA ALA A 3 11.83 1.94 -4.45
C ALA A 3 11.47 0.45 -4.69
N ASN A 4 11.86 -0.42 -3.75
CA ASN A 4 11.63 -1.85 -3.79
C ASN A 4 11.56 -2.41 -2.34
N TYR A 5 11.16 -3.66 -2.15
CA TYR A 5 10.99 -4.23 -0.80
C TYR A 5 12.32 -4.44 -0.06
N ALA A 6 13.40 -4.67 -0.80
CA ALA A 6 14.73 -4.79 -0.22
C ALA A 6 15.21 -3.45 0.38
N ASP A 7 14.99 -2.34 -0.31
CA ASP A 7 15.30 -0.98 0.15
C ASP A 7 14.50 -0.63 1.42
N TYR A 8 13.25 -1.11 1.51
CA TYR A 8 12.43 -0.97 2.72
C TYR A 8 13.04 -1.71 3.90
N LEU A 9 13.48 -2.96 3.71
CA LEU A 9 14.15 -3.72 4.75
C LEU A 9 15.48 -3.08 5.15
N GLU A 10 16.26 -2.54 4.21
CA GLU A 10 17.49 -1.78 4.52
C GLU A 10 17.20 -0.48 5.27
N GLY A 11 16.13 0.24 4.92
CA GLY A 11 15.68 1.42 5.66
C GLY A 11 15.32 1.10 7.10
N ILE A 12 14.60 0.00 7.34
CA ILE A 12 14.25 -0.47 8.69
C ILE A 12 15.49 -0.94 9.45
N LYS A 13 16.45 -1.61 8.78
CA LYS A 13 17.75 -1.98 9.37
C LYS A 13 18.45 -0.79 9.99
N VAL A 14 18.47 0.33 9.27
CA VAL A 14 19.16 1.55 9.68
C VAL A 14 18.41 2.27 10.80
N GLN A 15 17.07 2.24 10.79
CA GLN A 15 16.26 3.05 11.70
C GLN A 15 15.86 2.36 13.00
N ASN A 16 15.87 1.02 13.09
CA ASN A 16 15.27 0.32 14.24
C ASN A 16 16.15 -0.82 14.78
N SER A 17 16.54 -0.72 16.06
CA SER A 17 17.21 -1.80 16.80
C SER A 17 16.37 -3.09 16.87
N GLY A 18 15.06 -3.00 16.65
CA GLY A 18 14.15 -4.14 16.46
C GLY A 18 14.46 -5.01 15.24
N TYR A 19 15.28 -4.56 14.29
CA TYR A 19 15.72 -5.40 13.16
C TYR A 19 16.58 -6.60 13.61
N ILE A 20 17.31 -6.47 14.72
CA ILE A 20 18.04 -7.60 15.33
C ILE A 20 17.06 -8.62 15.93
N GLN A 21 15.94 -8.15 16.49
CA GLN A 21 14.85 -9.04 16.90
C GLN A 21 14.20 -9.69 15.68
N PHE A 22 13.97 -8.96 14.58
CA PHE A 22 13.47 -9.50 13.30
C PHE A 22 14.37 -10.61 12.72
N THR A 23 15.68 -10.41 12.67
CA THR A 23 16.62 -11.45 12.19
C THR A 23 16.70 -12.65 13.12
N ARG A 24 16.57 -12.46 14.44
CA ARG A 24 16.36 -13.55 15.40
C ARG A 24 15.01 -14.24 15.19
N SER A 25 13.93 -13.51 14.90
CA SER A 25 12.61 -14.06 14.61
C SER A 25 12.57 -14.86 13.30
N MET A 26 13.43 -14.50 12.35
CA MET A 26 13.66 -15.27 11.11
C MET A 26 14.61 -16.46 11.29
N SER A 27 15.23 -16.65 12.46
CA SER A 27 16.11 -17.79 12.73
C SER A 27 15.31 -19.09 12.85
N LYS A 28 15.93 -20.21 12.41
CA LYS A 28 15.35 -21.56 12.39
C LYS A 28 14.55 -21.91 13.66
N ASP A 29 15.04 -21.49 14.82
CA ASP A 29 14.49 -21.81 16.14
C ASP A 29 13.11 -21.18 16.40
N ASN A 30 12.80 -20.02 15.80
CA ASN A 30 11.48 -19.40 15.93
C ASN A 30 10.44 -19.97 14.95
N TRP A 31 10.88 -20.58 13.85
CA TRP A 31 10.01 -21.23 12.88
C TRP A 31 9.48 -22.58 13.36
N GLU A 32 10.19 -23.26 14.26
CA GLU A 32 9.72 -24.54 14.83
C GLU A 32 8.44 -24.38 15.67
N ASN A 33 8.14 -23.17 16.13
CA ASN A 33 6.96 -22.83 16.92
C ASN A 33 5.87 -22.07 16.13
N ALA A 34 6.08 -21.80 14.84
CA ALA A 34 5.09 -21.09 14.03
C ALA A 34 3.88 -21.99 13.72
N ASN A 35 2.67 -21.40 13.73
CA ASN A 35 1.45 -22.13 13.38
C ASN A 35 1.58 -22.72 11.96
N PRO A 36 1.13 -23.97 11.74
CA PRO A 36 1.17 -24.58 10.42
C PRO A 36 0.33 -23.74 9.44
N CYS A 37 0.93 -23.43 8.30
CA CYS A 37 0.28 -22.72 7.20
C CYS A 37 0.34 -23.61 5.95
N ASP A 38 -0.78 -23.73 5.27
CA ASP A 38 -0.84 -24.36 3.96
C ASP A 38 -0.74 -23.27 2.89
N VAL A 39 0.21 -23.41 1.97
CA VAL A 39 0.33 -22.53 0.81
C VAL A 39 -0.12 -23.28 -0.42
N TYR A 40 -1.12 -22.76 -1.14
CA TYR A 40 -1.56 -23.29 -2.41
C TYR A 40 -1.07 -22.37 -3.52
N VAL A 41 -0.43 -22.93 -4.54
CA VAL A 41 -0.06 -22.22 -5.76
C VAL A 41 -0.93 -22.73 -6.89
N VAL A 42 -1.68 -21.81 -7.50
CA VAL A 42 -2.48 -22.05 -8.70
C VAL A 42 -1.79 -21.38 -9.87
N ASP A 43 -1.25 -22.19 -10.78
CA ASP A 43 -0.62 -21.74 -12.01
C ASP A 43 -1.65 -21.81 -13.13
N ALA A 44 -2.00 -20.66 -13.71
CA ALA A 44 -2.82 -20.58 -14.91
C ALA A 44 -1.90 -20.46 -16.12
N LEU A 45 -1.93 -21.46 -17.01
CA LEU A 45 -1.14 -21.48 -18.23
C LEU A 45 -1.89 -20.78 -19.38
N GLU A 46 -1.18 -20.30 -20.40
CA GLU A 46 -1.74 -19.59 -21.56
C GLU A 46 -2.79 -20.42 -22.32
N ASN A 47 -2.68 -21.74 -22.29
CA ASN A 47 -3.65 -22.67 -22.88
C ASN A 47 -4.95 -22.82 -22.06
N GLY A 48 -5.09 -22.11 -20.93
CA GLY A 48 -6.23 -22.15 -20.03
C GLY A 48 -6.23 -23.32 -19.03
N THR A 49 -5.17 -24.13 -18.99
CA THR A 49 -5.04 -25.19 -17.98
C THR A 49 -4.61 -24.61 -16.63
N LEU A 50 -5.18 -25.17 -15.55
CA LEU A 50 -4.87 -24.78 -14.18
C LEU A 50 -4.07 -25.89 -13.49
N GLY A 51 -2.86 -25.58 -13.05
CA GLY A 51 -2.06 -26.43 -12.17
C GLY A 51 -2.26 -26.00 -10.72
N LEU A 52 -2.70 -26.91 -9.85
CA LEU A 52 -2.79 -26.66 -8.41
C LEU A 52 -1.70 -27.46 -7.70
N ARG A 53 -0.89 -26.79 -6.88
CA ARG A 53 0.06 -27.43 -5.96
C ARG A 53 -0.17 -26.91 -4.55
N SER A 54 -0.14 -27.81 -3.58
CA SER A 54 -0.21 -27.48 -2.16
C SER A 54 1.14 -27.74 -1.50
N PHE A 55 1.58 -26.81 -0.68
CA PHE A 55 2.79 -26.86 0.12
C PHE A 55 2.34 -26.76 1.58
N GLY A 56 2.66 -27.75 2.42
CA GLY A 56 2.34 -27.73 3.86
C GLY A 56 1.38 -28.80 4.36
N VAL A 57 0.55 -29.39 3.49
CA VAL A 57 -0.35 -30.49 3.89
C VAL A 57 0.45 -31.78 4.05
N PRO A 58 0.54 -32.38 5.25
CA PRO A 58 1.13 -33.71 5.39
C PRO A 58 0.23 -34.72 4.66
N GLN A 59 0.81 -35.41 3.68
CA GLN A 59 0.17 -36.61 3.13
C GLN A 59 -0.03 -37.61 4.28
N HIS A 60 -1.24 -38.15 4.41
CA HIS A 60 -1.73 -38.90 5.57
C HIS A 60 -0.66 -39.70 6.33
N GLY A 61 -0.45 -39.35 7.62
CA GLY A 61 0.34 -40.13 8.56
C GLY A 61 1.72 -39.59 8.92
N HIS A 62 2.15 -38.45 8.38
CA HIS A 62 3.43 -37.83 8.72
C HIS A 62 3.30 -36.64 9.67
N HIS A 63 4.31 -36.48 10.54
CA HIS A 63 4.46 -35.31 11.42
C HIS A 63 4.39 -34.01 10.61
N PRO A 64 3.84 -32.92 11.20
CA PRO A 64 3.77 -31.62 10.53
C PRO A 64 5.14 -31.23 10.00
N ILE A 65 5.21 -30.91 8.71
CA ILE A 65 6.44 -30.51 8.04
C ILE A 65 6.86 -29.15 8.62
N PRO A 66 8.11 -28.99 9.08
CA PRO A 66 8.58 -27.69 9.58
C PRO A 66 8.36 -26.60 8.52
N PRO A 67 7.85 -25.41 8.90
CA PRO A 67 7.52 -24.32 7.98
C PRO A 67 8.66 -23.91 7.03
N TRP A 68 9.92 -24.07 7.44
CA TRP A 68 11.07 -23.73 6.59
C TRP A 68 11.21 -24.64 5.36
N ASN A 69 10.85 -25.92 5.46
CA ASN A 69 10.87 -26.85 4.33
C ASN A 69 9.81 -26.47 3.29
N ILE A 70 8.64 -26.03 3.76
CA ILE A 70 7.55 -25.52 2.92
C ILE A 70 8.05 -24.34 2.10
N LEU A 71 8.80 -23.41 2.69
CA LEU A 71 9.34 -22.25 1.98
C LEU A 71 10.44 -22.62 0.98
N VAL A 72 11.27 -23.61 1.27
CA VAL A 72 12.30 -24.08 0.32
C VAL A 72 11.64 -24.74 -0.90
N ASP A 73 10.66 -25.61 -0.68
CA ASP A 73 9.92 -26.27 -1.76
C ASP A 73 9.07 -25.28 -2.56
N LEU A 74 8.42 -24.34 -1.86
CA LEU A 74 7.69 -23.24 -2.47
C LEU A 74 8.65 -22.41 -3.31
N ASN A 75 9.76 -21.91 -2.77
CA ASN A 75 10.74 -21.10 -3.50
C ASN A 75 11.25 -21.83 -4.75
N LYS A 76 11.57 -23.13 -4.63
CA LYS A 76 12.00 -23.94 -5.77
C LYS A 76 10.92 -23.99 -6.86
N HIS A 77 9.65 -24.19 -6.50
CA HIS A 77 8.53 -24.16 -7.46
C HIS A 77 8.28 -22.77 -8.03
N LEU A 78 8.47 -21.72 -7.23
CA LEU A 78 8.25 -20.35 -7.66
C LEU A 78 9.30 -19.89 -8.67
N LEU A 79 10.55 -20.34 -8.50
CA LEU A 79 11.67 -20.09 -9.42
C LEU A 79 11.58 -20.95 -10.69
N ASP A 80 10.97 -22.13 -10.61
CA ASP A 80 10.67 -22.98 -11.77
C ASP A 80 9.43 -22.44 -12.50
N GLN A 81 9.61 -21.36 -13.28
CA GLN A 81 8.54 -20.75 -14.06
C GLN A 81 8.35 -21.51 -15.38
N PRO A 82 7.17 -22.11 -15.62
CA PRO A 82 6.82 -22.62 -16.94
C PRO A 82 6.89 -21.49 -17.97
N SER A 83 7.40 -21.76 -19.16
CA SER A 83 7.49 -20.76 -20.24
C SER A 83 6.12 -20.27 -20.72
N ASP A 84 5.04 -20.99 -20.40
CA ASP A 84 3.65 -20.71 -20.76
C ASP A 84 2.80 -20.24 -19.56
N LEU A 85 3.43 -19.79 -18.46
CA LEU A 85 2.73 -19.28 -17.29
C LEU A 85 2.12 -17.90 -17.57
N SER A 86 0.78 -17.80 -17.55
CA SER A 86 0.06 -16.54 -17.74
C SER A 86 -0.15 -15.77 -16.43
N THR A 87 -0.62 -16.47 -15.39
CA THR A 87 -0.92 -15.89 -14.08
C THR A 87 -0.64 -16.92 -13.00
N ARG A 88 -0.04 -16.48 -11.89
CA ARG A 88 0.18 -17.30 -10.70
C ARG A 88 -0.61 -16.75 -9.52
N ILE A 89 -1.37 -17.61 -8.86
CA ILE A 89 -2.15 -17.26 -7.67
C ILE A 89 -1.52 -18.01 -6.49
N ILE A 90 -1.05 -17.28 -5.49
CA ILE A 90 -0.48 -17.83 -4.26
C ILE A 90 -1.51 -17.64 -3.16
N ILE A 91 -1.87 -18.69 -2.47
CA ILE A 91 -2.94 -18.69 -1.47
C ILE A 91 -2.33 -19.17 -0.19
N VAL A 92 -2.34 -18.33 0.83
CA VAL A 92 -1.79 -18.68 2.15
C VAL A 92 -2.96 -18.89 3.10
N GLN A 93 -3.16 -20.15 3.49
CA GLN A 93 -4.14 -20.55 4.48
C GLN A 93 -3.42 -20.77 5.81
N CYS A 94 -3.67 -19.89 6.78
CA CYS A 94 -3.13 -20.03 8.12
C CYS A 94 -4.11 -20.88 8.96
N LEU A 95 -3.69 -22.04 9.43
CA LEU A 95 -4.47 -22.87 10.34
C LEU A 95 -4.15 -22.45 11.78
N SER A 96 -4.84 -21.43 12.31
CA SER A 96 -4.75 -21.08 13.74
C SER A 96 -5.87 -21.78 14.52
N PRO A 97 -5.57 -22.71 15.44
CA PRO A 97 -6.57 -23.33 16.30
C PRO A 97 -7.08 -22.38 17.41
N SER A 98 -6.36 -21.29 17.69
CA SER A 98 -6.77 -20.26 18.66
C SER A 98 -7.32 -19.02 17.96
N HIS A 99 -8.42 -18.48 18.50
CA HIS A 99 -9.13 -17.27 18.03
C HIS A 99 -8.27 -15.98 17.95
N ASP A 100 -7.01 -16.01 18.43
CA ASP A 100 -6.07 -14.91 18.28
C ASP A 100 -5.39 -14.95 16.89
N LEU A 101 -6.03 -14.27 15.93
CA LEU A 101 -5.48 -13.95 14.60
C LEU A 101 -4.28 -12.99 14.62
N LYS A 102 -3.70 -12.71 15.81
CA LYS A 102 -2.63 -11.72 15.99
C LYS A 102 -1.34 -12.07 15.25
N PHE A 103 -1.24 -13.28 14.70
CA PHE A 103 -0.04 -13.77 14.04
C PHE A 103 -0.39 -14.57 12.78
N ALA A 104 -0.92 -13.91 11.74
CA ALA A 104 -0.44 -14.32 10.41
C ALA A 104 1.08 -14.11 10.45
N PRO A 105 1.93 -15.10 10.10
CA PRO A 105 3.37 -14.93 10.31
C PRO A 105 3.82 -13.79 9.41
N VAL A 106 4.10 -12.62 10.01
CA VAL A 106 4.73 -11.46 9.37
C VAL A 106 5.87 -11.91 8.46
N HIS A 107 6.58 -12.94 8.89
CA HIS A 107 7.65 -13.62 8.17
C HIS A 107 7.27 -14.20 6.80
N VAL A 108 6.06 -14.76 6.62
CA VAL A 108 5.59 -15.25 5.31
C VAL A 108 5.28 -14.08 4.39
N MET A 109 4.71 -12.99 4.94
CA MET A 109 4.48 -11.75 4.20
C MET A 109 5.80 -11.15 3.74
N ASP A 110 6.75 -10.99 4.65
CA ASP A 110 8.06 -10.43 4.35
C ASP A 110 8.83 -11.30 3.35
N PHE A 111 8.72 -12.63 3.46
CA PHE A 111 9.30 -13.55 2.47
C PHE A 111 8.70 -13.36 1.09
N LEU A 112 7.37 -13.26 0.97
CA LEU A 112 6.70 -12.99 -0.30
C LEU A 112 7.06 -11.60 -0.84
N GLY A 113 7.13 -10.59 0.04
CA GLY A 113 7.55 -9.24 -0.29
C GLY A 113 8.95 -9.17 -0.89
N VAL A 114 9.91 -9.87 -0.28
CA VAL A 114 11.29 -9.96 -0.79
C VAL A 114 11.38 -10.78 -2.07
N THR A 115 10.71 -11.94 -2.12
CA THR A 115 10.84 -12.88 -3.25
C THR A 115 10.24 -12.31 -4.53
N TYR A 116 9.19 -11.52 -4.42
CA TYR A 116 8.44 -10.97 -5.55
C TYR A 116 8.56 -9.46 -5.71
N ASP A 117 9.40 -8.83 -4.89
CA ASP A 117 9.57 -7.39 -4.85
C ASP A 117 8.25 -6.62 -4.78
N LEU A 118 7.36 -7.07 -3.88
CA LEU A 118 6.05 -6.46 -3.70
C LEU A 118 6.22 -5.10 -3.02
N ASP A 119 5.42 -4.10 -3.39
CA ASP A 119 5.46 -2.82 -2.70
C ASP A 119 5.16 -3.02 -1.19
N PRO A 120 6.04 -2.59 -0.27
CA PRO A 120 5.85 -2.77 1.17
C PRO A 120 4.57 -2.10 1.68
N ILE A 121 4.22 -0.92 1.15
CA ILE A 121 3.01 -0.19 1.55
C ILE A 121 1.79 -1.01 1.13
N PHE A 122 1.82 -1.60 -0.07
CA PHE A 122 0.76 -2.49 -0.53
C PHE A 122 0.63 -3.72 0.38
N LEU A 123 1.73 -4.45 0.60
CA LEU A 123 1.75 -5.66 1.41
C LEU A 123 1.30 -5.41 2.87
N TRP A 124 1.81 -4.35 3.50
CA TRP A 124 1.48 -3.99 4.88
C TRP A 124 0.09 -3.38 5.02
N SER A 125 -0.42 -2.67 4.01
CA SER A 125 -1.81 -2.19 4.02
C SER A 125 -2.80 -3.36 4.03
N ILE A 126 -2.49 -4.46 3.33
CA ILE A 126 -3.28 -5.69 3.37
C ILE A 126 -3.18 -6.33 4.75
N TYR A 127 -1.97 -6.45 5.30
CA TYR A 127 -1.76 -7.03 6.63
C TYR A 127 -2.49 -6.24 7.73
N GLU A 128 -2.36 -4.91 7.76
CA GLU A 128 -3.06 -4.06 8.73
C GLU A 128 -4.57 -4.06 8.47
N SER A 129 -5.03 -4.19 7.22
CA SER A 129 -6.46 -4.36 6.94
C SER A 129 -7.00 -5.67 7.51
N ILE A 130 -6.25 -6.78 7.40
CA ILE A 130 -6.60 -8.09 7.98
C ILE A 130 -6.57 -8.03 9.51
N LYS A 131 -5.54 -7.40 10.08
CA LYS A 131 -5.38 -7.27 11.54
C LYS A 131 -6.49 -6.44 12.18
N ASN A 132 -6.94 -5.38 11.51
CA ASN A 132 -7.94 -4.45 12.07
C ASN A 132 -9.39 -4.80 11.72
N ARG A 133 -9.66 -5.74 10.79
CA ARG A 133 -11.02 -6.14 10.39
C ARG A 133 -11.28 -7.60 10.71
N ALA A 134 -11.54 -7.89 11.99
CA ALA A 134 -12.02 -9.19 12.45
C ALA A 134 -13.54 -9.42 12.24
N GLU A 135 -14.23 -8.51 11.53
CA GLU A 135 -15.68 -8.58 11.31
C GLU A 135 -16.02 -8.30 9.83
N SER A 136 -16.05 -9.37 9.03
CA SER A 136 -16.67 -9.49 7.70
C SER A 136 -16.12 -8.65 6.54
N VAL A 137 -15.80 -9.32 5.42
CA VAL A 137 -15.44 -8.69 4.14
C VAL A 137 -16.31 -9.26 3.02
N ASP A 138 -16.81 -8.36 2.17
CA ASP A 138 -17.64 -8.61 0.99
C ASP A 138 -16.77 -8.78 -0.27
N VAL A 139 -17.07 -9.81 -1.06
CA VAL A 139 -16.29 -10.30 -2.22
C VAL A 139 -16.34 -9.34 -3.42
N ASP A 140 -17.24 -8.35 -3.40
CA ASP A 140 -17.44 -7.41 -4.51
C ASP A 140 -16.56 -6.15 -4.48
N ARG A 141 -15.60 -6.04 -3.53
CA ARG A 141 -14.78 -4.84 -3.33
C ARG A 141 -13.28 -5.08 -3.56
N LEU A 142 -12.95 -5.38 -4.80
CA LEU A 142 -11.56 -5.53 -5.26
C LEU A 142 -11.04 -4.21 -5.86
N SER A 143 -9.95 -3.68 -5.31
CA SER A 143 -9.14 -2.66 -6.00
C SER A 143 -8.03 -3.35 -6.80
N PHE A 144 -7.87 -2.92 -8.04
CA PHE A 144 -6.90 -3.49 -8.99
C PHE A 144 -5.67 -2.59 -9.09
N SER A 145 -4.48 -3.17 -8.89
CA SER A 145 -3.22 -2.61 -9.39
C SER A 145 -2.86 -3.32 -10.70
N ALA A 146 -2.09 -2.66 -11.58
CA ALA A 146 -1.74 -3.21 -12.90
C ALA A 146 -0.96 -4.53 -12.82
N ASP A 147 -0.22 -4.77 -11.73
CA ASP A 147 0.72 -5.89 -11.63
C ASP A 147 0.38 -6.92 -10.52
N TYR A 148 -0.45 -6.54 -9.53
CA TYR A 148 -0.70 -7.35 -8.32
C TYR A 148 -2.17 -7.27 -7.86
N LEU A 149 -2.68 -8.38 -7.30
CA LEU A 149 -4.00 -8.43 -6.66
C LEU A 149 -3.91 -9.16 -5.32
N ALA A 150 -4.52 -8.62 -4.27
CA ALA A 150 -4.63 -9.30 -2.99
C ALA A 150 -6.10 -9.44 -2.56
N LEU A 151 -6.45 -10.61 -2.01
CA LEU A 151 -7.81 -10.98 -1.64
C LEU A 151 -7.83 -11.54 -0.22
N HIS A 152 -8.73 -11.04 0.62
CA HIS A 152 -9.04 -11.65 1.91
C HIS A 152 -10.46 -12.20 1.86
N VAL A 153 -10.64 -13.49 2.21
CA VAL A 153 -11.95 -14.15 2.19
C VAL A 153 -12.18 -14.87 3.52
N GLU A 154 -13.19 -14.41 4.27
CA GLU A 154 -13.65 -15.06 5.50
C GLU A 154 -14.92 -15.87 5.22
N PHE A 155 -14.92 -17.16 5.58
CA PHE A 155 -16.08 -18.02 5.37
C PHE A 155 -16.97 -18.09 6.61
N GLN A 156 -18.20 -17.58 6.51
CA GLN A 156 -19.28 -17.88 7.45
C GLN A 156 -20.26 -18.88 6.82
N GLY A 157 -20.09 -20.18 7.11
CA GLY A 157 -21.16 -21.19 6.93
C GLY A 157 -21.56 -21.59 5.50
N GLY A 158 -20.71 -21.43 4.48
CA GLY A 158 -20.98 -21.85 3.09
C GLY A 158 -19.95 -22.82 2.51
N SER A 159 -20.32 -23.57 1.45
CA SER A 159 -19.39 -24.46 0.74
C SER A 159 -18.28 -23.63 0.06
N PRO A 160 -17.00 -23.83 0.43
CA PRO A 160 -15.88 -23.08 -0.15
C PRO A 160 -15.88 -23.15 -1.68
N VAL A 161 -16.26 -24.30 -2.25
CA VAL A 161 -16.19 -24.64 -3.67
C VAL A 161 -16.98 -23.67 -4.57
N ARG A 162 -18.10 -23.10 -4.11
CA ARG A 162 -18.88 -22.13 -4.91
C ARG A 162 -18.23 -20.75 -4.95
N ALA A 163 -17.67 -20.29 -3.82
CA ALA A 163 -16.93 -19.03 -3.79
C ALA A 163 -15.68 -19.11 -4.68
N TRP A 164 -15.02 -20.28 -4.67
CA TRP A 164 -13.87 -20.58 -5.53
C TRP A 164 -14.16 -20.45 -7.02
N ALA A 165 -15.26 -21.03 -7.50
CA ALA A 165 -15.64 -20.95 -8.92
C ALA A 165 -15.85 -19.49 -9.38
N THR A 166 -16.40 -18.64 -8.50
CA THR A 166 -16.69 -17.23 -8.79
C THR A 166 -15.43 -16.37 -8.81
N ILE A 167 -14.55 -16.51 -7.81
CA ILE A 167 -13.29 -15.76 -7.71
C ILE A 167 -12.35 -16.12 -8.86
N THR A 168 -12.19 -17.41 -9.12
CA THR A 168 -11.33 -17.92 -10.21
C THR A 168 -11.81 -17.42 -11.57
N LYS A 169 -13.13 -17.42 -11.81
CA LYS A 169 -13.72 -16.90 -13.06
C LYS A 169 -13.52 -15.38 -13.22
N LYS A 170 -13.59 -14.60 -12.13
CA LYS A 170 -13.32 -13.15 -12.19
C LYS A 170 -11.83 -12.86 -12.47
N ILE A 171 -10.91 -13.61 -11.86
CA ILE A 171 -9.45 -13.43 -12.05
C ILE A 171 -9.01 -13.83 -13.47
N ILE A 172 -9.45 -14.97 -13.98
CA ILE A 172 -9.07 -15.47 -15.32
C ILE A 172 -9.48 -14.50 -16.44
N ASN A 173 -10.56 -13.74 -16.26
CA ASN A 173 -11.01 -12.75 -17.24
C ASN A 173 -10.13 -11.47 -17.30
N HIS A 174 -9.18 -11.29 -16.39
CA HIS A 174 -8.25 -10.17 -16.36
C HIS A 174 -6.83 -10.62 -16.73
N HIS A 175 -6.52 -10.59 -18.03
CA HIS A 175 -5.24 -11.05 -18.63
C HIS A 175 -3.96 -10.29 -18.20
N CYS A 176 -4.02 -9.35 -17.25
CA CYS A 176 -2.88 -8.49 -16.89
C CYS A 176 -2.26 -8.78 -15.52
N VAL A 177 -2.85 -9.65 -14.69
CA VAL A 177 -2.35 -9.85 -13.32
C VAL A 177 -1.36 -11.00 -13.28
N LYS A 178 -0.11 -10.72 -12.90
CA LYS A 178 0.95 -11.73 -12.82
C LYS A 178 0.88 -12.54 -11.52
N ILE A 179 0.56 -11.88 -10.40
CA ILE A 179 0.52 -12.50 -9.07
C ILE A 179 -0.74 -12.09 -8.32
N VAL A 180 -1.48 -13.09 -7.82
CA VAL A 180 -2.61 -12.88 -6.91
C VAL A 180 -2.32 -13.54 -5.57
N VAL A 181 -2.37 -12.80 -4.46
CA VAL A 181 -2.18 -13.37 -3.11
C VAL A 181 -3.53 -13.44 -2.37
N ILE A 182 -3.98 -14.65 -1.99
CA ILE A 182 -5.27 -14.85 -1.31
C ILE A 182 -5.04 -15.37 0.12
N PHE A 183 -5.63 -14.71 1.13
CA PHE A 183 -5.60 -15.16 2.52
C PHE A 183 -6.96 -15.73 2.93
N LEU A 184 -6.96 -16.97 3.41
CA LEU A 184 -8.16 -17.68 3.81
C LEU A 184 -8.19 -17.96 5.32
N ASN A 185 -9.31 -17.66 5.96
CA ASN A 185 -9.58 -17.99 7.35
C ASN A 185 -10.78 -18.95 7.46
N HIS A 186 -10.64 -20.01 8.25
CA HIS A 186 -11.68 -21.02 8.44
C HIS A 186 -12.20 -20.99 9.89
N ARG A 187 -13.46 -20.56 10.08
CA ARG A 187 -14.15 -20.76 11.37
C ARG A 187 -14.71 -22.18 11.42
N CYS A 188 -14.16 -23.05 12.26
CA CYS A 188 -14.75 -24.36 12.55
C CYS A 188 -15.82 -24.23 13.63
N ALA A 189 -17.10 -24.20 13.23
CA ALA A 189 -18.15 -24.71 14.12
C ALA A 189 -18.12 -26.24 14.04
N LYS A 190 -18.16 -26.92 15.19
CA LYS A 190 -18.23 -28.39 15.32
C LYS A 190 -19.15 -28.99 14.24
N LEU A 191 -18.57 -29.72 13.30
CA LEU A 191 -19.29 -30.63 12.42
C LEU A 191 -18.81 -32.04 12.75
N ASP A 192 -19.76 -32.91 13.10
CA ASP A 192 -19.50 -34.29 13.54
C ASP A 192 -18.80 -35.14 12.48
N ARG A 193 -17.99 -36.08 12.97
CA ARG A 193 -17.02 -36.91 12.25
C ARG A 193 -17.59 -38.02 11.35
N GLU A 194 -18.89 -38.01 11.05
CA GLU A 194 -19.52 -39.11 10.32
C GLU A 194 -20.15 -38.62 9.01
N LEU A 195 -19.33 -38.53 7.94
CA LEU A 195 -19.71 -38.77 6.54
C LEU A 195 -18.56 -38.35 5.61
N TYR A 196 -17.57 -39.24 5.50
CA TYR A 196 -16.73 -39.34 4.31
C TYR A 196 -16.68 -40.81 3.90
N PRO A 197 -17.08 -41.12 2.66
CA PRO A 197 -16.22 -41.98 1.86
C PRO A 197 -15.81 -41.26 0.56
N THR A 198 -14.49 -41.14 0.44
CA THR A 198 -13.65 -41.42 -0.74
C THR A 198 -14.21 -41.25 -2.18
N VAL A 199 -13.40 -40.53 -2.97
CA VAL A 199 -13.24 -40.51 -4.45
C VAL A 199 -13.95 -39.38 -5.24
N ASN A 200 -13.19 -38.31 -5.47
CA ASN A 200 -12.95 -37.64 -6.77
C ASN A 200 -14.16 -37.08 -7.58
N PRO A 201 -14.66 -35.86 -7.29
CA PRO A 201 -15.84 -35.31 -7.98
C PRO A 201 -15.55 -34.57 -9.30
N LEU A 202 -14.29 -34.37 -9.70
CA LEU A 202 -13.95 -33.51 -10.84
C LEU A 202 -13.89 -34.22 -12.21
N LYS A 203 -13.85 -35.56 -12.26
CA LYS A 203 -13.80 -36.31 -13.54
C LYS A 203 -15.16 -36.78 -14.06
N GLY A 204 -16.18 -36.92 -13.20
CA GLY A 204 -17.48 -37.47 -13.59
C GLY A 204 -18.48 -36.46 -14.18
N LEU A 205 -18.26 -35.16 -14.00
CA LEU A 205 -19.21 -34.11 -14.39
C LEU A 205 -19.12 -33.65 -15.85
N ILE A 206 -18.16 -34.16 -16.62
CA ILE A 206 -17.90 -33.70 -18.01
C ILE A 206 -18.41 -34.67 -19.09
N LYS A 207 -18.84 -35.92 -18.77
CA LYS A 207 -19.06 -36.91 -19.84
C LYS A 207 -20.42 -37.57 -20.01
N GLU A 208 -21.37 -37.56 -19.07
CA GLU A 208 -22.68 -38.21 -19.31
C GLU A 208 -23.87 -37.51 -18.63
N ARG A 209 -24.61 -36.69 -19.40
CA ARG A 209 -26.09 -36.69 -19.36
C ARG A 209 -26.68 -36.14 -20.66
N LEU A 210 -27.72 -36.85 -21.10
CA LEU A 210 -28.32 -36.97 -22.43
C LEU A 210 -29.08 -35.74 -22.98
N PRO A 211 -29.45 -35.77 -24.29
CA PRO A 211 -29.80 -34.64 -25.14
C PRO A 211 -31.28 -34.25 -25.07
N GLY A 212 -31.56 -33.01 -25.48
CA GLY A 212 -32.91 -32.54 -25.75
C GLY A 212 -33.54 -31.76 -24.60
N SER A 213 -33.18 -30.48 -24.46
CA SER A 213 -34.14 -29.48 -23.98
C SER A 213 -33.78 -28.11 -24.53
N ASN A 214 -34.73 -27.52 -25.25
CA ASN A 214 -34.71 -26.11 -25.63
C ASN A 214 -34.98 -25.28 -24.37
N TYR A 215 -33.94 -24.70 -23.77
CA TYR A 215 -34.10 -23.56 -22.86
C TYR A 215 -32.98 -22.55 -23.08
N ALA A 216 -33.36 -21.44 -23.71
CA ALA A 216 -32.61 -20.20 -23.70
C ALA A 216 -32.55 -19.68 -22.25
N TRP A 217 -31.35 -19.67 -21.66
CA TRP A 217 -31.11 -18.98 -20.39
C TRP A 217 -30.59 -17.57 -20.68
N ASN A 218 -31.48 -16.61 -20.46
CA ASN A 218 -31.24 -15.17 -20.49
C ASN A 218 -30.19 -14.76 -19.44
N SER A 219 -29.18 -14.03 -19.88
CA SER A 219 -28.30 -13.20 -19.05
C SER A 219 -29.02 -11.92 -18.62
N GLN A 220 -30.05 -12.05 -17.77
CA GLN A 220 -30.65 -10.93 -17.03
C GLN A 220 -30.22 -11.01 -15.57
N ILE A 221 -29.02 -10.48 -15.28
CA ILE A 221 -28.76 -9.89 -13.97
C ILE A 221 -29.31 -8.46 -14.08
N THR A 222 -30.43 -8.20 -13.42
CA THR A 222 -31.19 -6.96 -13.55
C THR A 222 -30.45 -5.80 -12.88
N LEU A 223 -30.27 -4.69 -13.62
CA LEU A 223 -29.79 -3.37 -13.14
C LEU A 223 -30.53 -2.83 -11.90
N GLN A 224 -31.68 -3.42 -11.59
CA GLN A 224 -32.49 -3.17 -10.40
C GLN A 224 -31.79 -3.54 -9.07
N ASN A 225 -30.85 -4.50 -9.10
CA ASN A 225 -30.08 -4.89 -7.90
C ASN A 225 -28.99 -3.85 -7.56
N ALA A 226 -28.39 -3.21 -8.57
CA ALA A 226 -27.48 -2.08 -8.34
C ALA A 226 -28.23 -0.84 -7.80
N PHE A 227 -29.53 -0.75 -8.09
CA PHE A 227 -30.43 0.32 -7.67
C PHE A 227 -30.87 0.21 -6.20
N GLU A 228 -31.08 -0.99 -5.64
CA GLU A 228 -31.37 -1.18 -4.21
C GLU A 228 -30.15 -0.84 -3.33
N VAL A 229 -28.96 -1.14 -3.83
CA VAL A 229 -27.67 -0.86 -3.17
C VAL A 229 -27.38 0.65 -3.07
N TYR A 230 -27.81 1.46 -4.05
CA TYR A 230 -27.52 2.90 -4.10
C TYR A 230 -28.49 3.76 -3.25
N ASN A 231 -29.71 3.29 -2.99
CA ASN A 231 -30.73 4.02 -2.23
C ASN A 231 -30.64 3.83 -0.69
N GLY A 232 -29.64 3.09 -0.20
CA GLY A 232 -29.38 2.90 1.24
C GLY A 232 -29.08 4.20 2.02
N SER A 233 -29.00 4.09 3.34
CA SER A 233 -28.70 5.21 4.24
C SER A 233 -27.32 5.83 3.95
N PRO A 234 -27.04 7.07 4.38
CA PRO A 234 -25.71 7.67 4.23
C PRO A 234 -24.57 6.81 4.81
N GLY A 235 -24.86 6.04 5.87
CA GLY A 235 -23.94 5.04 6.44
C GLY A 235 -23.69 3.86 5.50
N ASP A 236 -24.72 3.38 4.82
CA ASP A 236 -24.61 2.30 3.83
C ASP A 236 -23.80 2.75 2.60
N ARG A 237 -23.92 4.03 2.19
CA ARG A 237 -23.15 4.60 1.07
C ARG A 237 -21.67 4.75 1.38
N ALA A 238 -21.32 5.20 2.60
CA ALA A 238 -19.95 5.25 3.08
C ALA A 238 -19.37 3.83 3.25
N ALA A 239 -20.19 2.89 3.69
CA ALA A 239 -19.83 1.48 3.83
C ALA A 239 -19.74 0.74 2.49
N LEU A 240 -20.29 1.25 1.38
CA LEU A 240 -20.29 0.62 0.04
C LEU A 240 -19.34 1.27 -0.97
N GLY A 241 -18.84 2.49 -0.72
CA GLY A 241 -17.79 3.10 -1.56
C GLY A 241 -18.26 3.32 -3.00
N ALA A 242 -19.56 3.53 -3.20
CA ALA A 242 -20.11 3.92 -4.49
C ALA A 242 -19.37 5.17 -5.00
N PRO A 243 -19.03 5.27 -6.30
CA PRO A 243 -18.32 6.43 -6.81
C PRO A 243 -19.11 7.70 -6.52
N GLU A 244 -18.64 8.52 -5.57
CA GLU A 244 -19.30 9.77 -5.21
C GLU A 244 -19.14 10.86 -6.26
N SER A 245 -18.37 10.59 -7.31
CA SER A 245 -18.09 11.52 -8.37
C SER A 245 -19.39 12.00 -9.01
N ALA A 246 -19.62 13.31 -9.02
CA ALA A 246 -20.89 13.89 -9.41
C ALA A 246 -21.29 13.52 -10.85
N HIS A 247 -20.33 13.29 -11.75
CA HIS A 247 -20.59 12.77 -13.10
C HIS A 247 -21.27 11.39 -13.13
N ILE A 248 -20.92 10.43 -12.26
CA ILE A 248 -21.61 9.12 -12.19
C ILE A 248 -23.04 9.29 -11.66
N LYS A 249 -23.23 10.18 -10.68
CA LYS A 249 -24.58 10.53 -10.20
C LYS A 249 -25.40 11.15 -11.31
N PHE A 250 -24.81 12.08 -12.06
CA PHE A 250 -25.44 12.77 -13.17
C PHE A 250 -25.89 11.80 -14.26
N LEU A 251 -25.04 10.84 -14.65
CA LEU A 251 -25.42 9.77 -15.57
C LEU A 251 -26.59 8.96 -15.08
N PHE A 252 -26.57 8.58 -13.80
CA PHE A 252 -27.63 7.78 -13.23
C PHE A 252 -28.96 8.54 -13.25
N TYR A 253 -28.92 9.85 -12.97
CA TYR A 253 -30.09 10.73 -13.11
C TYR A 253 -30.53 10.88 -14.57
N ALA A 254 -29.59 11.11 -15.50
CA ALA A 254 -29.88 11.23 -16.92
C ALA A 254 -30.54 9.96 -17.45
N TRP A 255 -30.00 8.79 -17.11
CA TRP A 255 -30.58 7.49 -17.44
C TRP A 255 -31.97 7.31 -16.83
N LYS A 256 -32.13 7.61 -15.52
CA LYS A 256 -33.41 7.51 -14.83
C LYS A 256 -34.48 8.44 -15.42
N SER A 257 -34.07 9.54 -16.04
CA SER A 257 -34.96 10.49 -16.69
C SER A 257 -35.38 10.10 -18.11
N MET A 258 -34.76 9.08 -18.70
CA MET A 258 -35.14 8.58 -20.02
C MET A 258 -36.44 7.78 -19.93
N ASP A 259 -37.36 8.03 -20.85
CA ASP A 259 -38.56 7.21 -21.01
C ASP A 259 -38.21 5.82 -21.57
N THR A 260 -39.14 4.88 -21.42
CA THR A 260 -38.94 3.48 -21.83
C THR A 260 -38.73 3.30 -23.33
N GLU A 261 -39.28 4.18 -24.18
CA GLU A 261 -39.08 4.14 -25.63
C GLU A 261 -37.65 4.58 -25.97
N THR A 262 -37.15 5.64 -25.33
CA THR A 262 -35.76 6.10 -25.47
C THR A 262 -34.77 5.02 -25.03
N VAL A 263 -35.01 4.33 -23.91
CA VAL A 263 -34.16 3.21 -23.47
C VAL A 263 -34.21 2.04 -24.47
N LYS A 264 -35.36 1.77 -25.08
CA LYS A 264 -35.48 0.75 -26.11
C LYS A 264 -34.67 1.11 -27.36
N ARG A 265 -34.79 2.36 -27.84
CA ARG A 265 -34.00 2.87 -28.98
C ARG A 265 -32.50 2.87 -28.68
N PHE A 266 -32.10 3.20 -27.45
CA PHE A 266 -30.70 3.13 -27.03
C PHE A 266 -30.12 1.71 -27.17
N ASN A 267 -30.91 0.68 -26.85
CA ASN A 267 -30.48 -0.71 -26.98
C ASN A 267 -30.44 -1.17 -28.45
N GLU A 268 -31.34 -0.66 -29.28
CA GLU A 268 -31.41 -0.99 -30.72
C GLU A 268 -30.30 -0.28 -31.51
N GLU A 269 -30.09 1.01 -31.27
CA GLU A 269 -29.17 1.88 -32.01
C GLU A 269 -28.28 2.72 -31.08
N PRO A 270 -27.33 2.10 -30.34
CA PRO A 270 -26.52 2.79 -29.34
C PRO A 270 -25.65 3.91 -29.92
N VAL A 271 -25.38 3.87 -31.22
CA VAL A 271 -24.57 4.86 -31.96
C VAL A 271 -25.19 6.25 -31.91
N GLU A 272 -26.51 6.35 -32.11
CA GLU A 272 -27.18 7.65 -32.19
C GLU A 272 -27.11 8.42 -30.86
N PHE A 273 -26.99 7.68 -29.76
CA PHE A 273 -26.91 8.22 -28.42
C PHE A 273 -25.47 8.50 -27.96
N MET A 274 -24.45 8.04 -28.68
CA MET A 274 -23.06 8.24 -28.26
C MET A 274 -22.67 9.72 -28.22
N THR A 275 -22.98 10.51 -29.25
CA THR A 275 -22.60 11.94 -29.28
C THR A 275 -23.28 12.75 -28.17
N PRO A 276 -24.61 12.65 -27.95
CA PRO A 276 -25.26 13.35 -26.84
C PRO A 276 -24.75 12.90 -25.48
N LEU A 277 -24.57 11.59 -25.28
CA LEU A 277 -24.05 11.03 -24.04
C LEU A 277 -22.64 11.55 -23.77
N LEU A 278 -21.76 11.51 -24.79
CA LEU A 278 -20.41 12.03 -24.69
C LEU A 278 -20.45 13.52 -24.33
N THR A 279 -21.21 14.32 -25.05
CA THR A 279 -21.32 15.76 -24.79
C THR A 279 -21.76 16.08 -23.35
N LEU A 280 -22.69 15.29 -22.82
CA LEU A 280 -23.27 15.45 -21.49
C LEU A 280 -22.27 15.10 -20.37
N PHE A 281 -21.60 13.96 -20.49
CA PHE A 281 -20.48 13.59 -19.62
C PHE A 281 -19.34 14.61 -19.64
N ARG A 282 -19.01 15.14 -20.82
CA ARG A 282 -18.00 16.19 -20.99
C ARG A 282 -18.36 17.42 -20.16
N GLN A 283 -19.61 17.88 -20.27
CA GLN A 283 -20.12 19.03 -19.51
C GLN A 283 -20.10 18.76 -18.00
N ALA A 284 -20.51 17.57 -17.57
CA ALA A 284 -20.49 17.19 -16.17
C ALA A 284 -19.06 17.20 -15.60
N PHE A 285 -18.10 16.57 -16.29
CA PHE A 285 -16.71 16.54 -15.85
C PHE A 285 -16.05 17.92 -15.89
N ALA A 286 -16.36 18.75 -16.89
CA ALA A 286 -15.89 20.14 -16.94
C ALA A 286 -16.42 20.99 -15.78
N ALA A 287 -17.69 20.79 -15.38
CA ALA A 287 -18.28 21.46 -14.23
C ALA A 287 -17.64 21.01 -12.92
N ASP A 288 -17.37 19.71 -12.77
CA ASP A 288 -16.65 19.15 -11.62
C ASP A 288 -15.23 19.73 -11.52
N LEU A 289 -14.51 19.80 -12.64
CA LEU A 289 -13.17 20.38 -12.69
C LEU A 289 -13.19 21.89 -12.36
N GLN A 290 -14.17 22.63 -12.85
CA GLN A 290 -14.33 24.05 -12.53
C GLN A 290 -14.66 24.28 -11.04
N ASN A 291 -15.49 23.41 -10.45
CA ASN A 291 -15.78 23.43 -9.02
C ASN A 291 -14.54 23.07 -8.19
N LEU A 292 -13.75 22.11 -8.65
CA LEU A 292 -12.48 21.77 -7.99
C LEU A 292 -11.52 22.96 -8.04
N ARG A 293 -11.40 23.63 -9.19
CA ARG A 293 -10.62 24.86 -9.39
C ARG A 293 -11.04 26.00 -8.47
N SER A 294 -12.34 26.24 -8.32
CA SER A 294 -12.83 27.30 -7.44
C SER A 294 -12.52 27.02 -5.97
N GLN A 295 -12.48 25.74 -5.57
CA GLN A 295 -12.14 25.33 -4.21
C GLN A 295 -10.63 25.39 -3.93
N TYR A 296 -9.78 24.82 -4.79
CA TYR A 296 -8.35 24.73 -4.48
C TYR A 296 -7.62 26.06 -4.63
N ARG A 297 -8.02 26.93 -5.58
CA ARG A 297 -7.32 28.19 -5.84
C ARG A 297 -7.15 29.09 -4.60
N PRO A 298 -8.21 29.40 -3.83
CA PRO A 298 -8.06 30.22 -2.62
C PRO A 298 -7.26 29.52 -1.51
N ILE A 299 -7.20 28.19 -1.49
CA ILE A 299 -6.41 27.42 -0.52
C ILE A 299 -4.93 27.43 -0.90
N ALA A 300 -4.64 27.25 -2.19
CA ALA A 300 -3.28 27.27 -2.72
C ALA A 300 -2.62 28.65 -2.60
N GLU A 301 -3.42 29.73 -2.60
CA GLU A 301 -2.94 31.10 -2.35
C GLU A 301 -2.66 31.36 -0.86
N LYS A 302 -3.25 30.60 0.07
CA LYS A 302 -2.96 30.66 1.51
C LYS A 302 -1.76 29.77 1.86
N THR A 303 -0.56 30.23 1.51
CA THR A 303 0.69 29.44 1.50
C THR A 303 1.25 29.00 2.86
N HIS A 304 0.61 29.29 4.01
CA HIS A 304 1.29 29.16 5.31
C HIS A 304 0.51 28.47 6.44
N ALA A 305 -0.74 28.06 6.23
CA ALA A 305 -1.50 27.40 7.29
C ALA A 305 -1.43 25.87 7.16
N THR A 306 -1.14 25.17 8.26
CA THR A 306 -1.19 23.70 8.34
C THR A 306 -2.54 23.16 7.88
N GLU A 307 -3.64 23.85 8.23
CA GLU A 307 -5.00 23.53 7.78
C GLU A 307 -5.15 23.57 6.25
N SER A 308 -4.44 24.48 5.57
CA SER A 308 -4.49 24.57 4.11
C SER A 308 -3.79 23.38 3.43
N HIS A 309 -2.80 22.76 4.10
CA HIS A 309 -2.13 21.58 3.57
C HIS A 309 -3.05 20.35 3.55
N GLU A 310 -3.70 20.05 4.68
CA GLU A 310 -4.62 18.91 4.78
C GLU A 310 -5.80 19.04 3.80
N MET A 311 -6.37 20.24 3.70
CA MET A 311 -7.46 20.51 2.77
C MET A 311 -7.02 20.39 1.30
N LEU A 312 -5.83 20.90 0.96
CA LEU A 312 -5.28 20.77 -0.40
C LEU A 312 -4.97 19.30 -0.75
N LEU A 313 -4.46 18.52 0.21
CA LEU A 313 -4.21 17.09 0.04
C LEU A 313 -5.52 16.33 -0.22
N ALA A 314 -6.56 16.60 0.57
CA ALA A 314 -7.87 15.98 0.37
C ALA A 314 -8.46 16.30 -1.01
N LEU A 315 -8.39 17.56 -1.44
CA LEU A 315 -8.83 17.99 -2.77
C LEU A 315 -8.01 17.34 -3.89
N TRP A 316 -6.70 17.19 -3.72
CA TRP A 316 -5.85 16.53 -4.71
C TRP A 316 -6.19 15.04 -4.85
N ILE A 317 -6.41 14.33 -3.74
CA ILE A 317 -6.83 12.93 -3.75
C ILE A 317 -8.17 12.77 -4.48
N GLN A 318 -9.12 13.67 -4.23
CA GLN A 318 -10.41 13.68 -4.91
C GLN A 318 -10.24 13.93 -6.42
N ALA A 319 -9.51 14.99 -6.80
CA ALA A 319 -9.23 15.32 -8.20
C ALA A 319 -8.62 14.13 -8.95
N ARG A 320 -7.60 13.49 -8.36
CA ARG A 320 -6.94 12.33 -8.94
C ARG A 320 -7.91 11.17 -9.16
N ARG A 321 -8.76 10.87 -8.18
CA ARG A 321 -9.77 9.80 -8.31
C ARG A 321 -10.73 10.08 -9.46
N ASP A 322 -11.23 11.30 -9.57
CA ASP A 322 -12.16 11.71 -10.62
C ASP A 322 -11.50 11.65 -12.00
N ILE A 323 -10.24 12.10 -12.11
CA ILE A 323 -9.44 12.05 -13.34
C ILE A 323 -9.17 10.61 -13.79
N GLU A 324 -8.77 9.70 -12.89
CA GLU A 324 -8.50 8.30 -13.24
C GLU A 324 -9.78 7.57 -13.67
N THR A 325 -10.90 7.86 -12.99
CA THR A 325 -12.22 7.31 -13.34
C THR A 325 -12.64 7.79 -14.73
N PHE A 326 -12.49 9.09 -15.01
CA PHE A 326 -12.79 9.68 -16.31
C PHE A 326 -11.88 9.12 -17.41
N SER A 327 -10.58 8.97 -17.14
CA SER A 327 -9.61 8.40 -18.07
C SER A 327 -9.94 6.94 -18.43
N THR A 328 -10.26 6.12 -17.44
CA THR A 328 -10.63 4.71 -17.64
C THR A 328 -11.93 4.59 -18.45
N THR A 329 -12.90 5.45 -18.17
CA THR A 329 -14.16 5.54 -18.93
C THR A 329 -13.89 5.94 -20.38
N THR A 330 -13.04 6.95 -20.60
CA THR A 330 -12.66 7.42 -21.95
C THR A 330 -12.00 6.30 -22.76
N ARG A 331 -11.04 5.57 -22.17
CA ARG A 331 -10.39 4.42 -22.83
C ARG A 331 -11.36 3.30 -23.17
N SER A 332 -12.33 3.04 -22.28
CA SER A 332 -13.36 2.01 -22.51
C SER A 332 -14.26 2.39 -23.68
N ILE A 333 -14.64 3.66 -23.80
CA ILE A 333 -15.43 4.18 -24.92
C ILE A 333 -14.62 4.14 -26.22
N GLU A 334 -13.36 4.56 -26.19
CA GLU A 334 -12.47 4.52 -27.35
C GLU A 334 -12.28 3.08 -27.87
N ALA A 335 -12.07 2.11 -26.97
CA ALA A 335 -11.95 0.70 -27.32
C ALA A 335 -13.26 0.15 -27.92
N TYR A 336 -14.41 0.55 -27.37
CA TYR A 336 -15.72 0.16 -27.90
C TYR A 336 -15.96 0.70 -29.32
N ILE A 337 -15.69 2.00 -29.54
CA ILE A 337 -15.80 2.65 -30.84
C ILE A 337 -14.85 1.97 -31.84
N SER A 338 -13.59 1.80 -31.47
CA SER A 338 -12.58 1.18 -32.35
C SER A 338 -12.94 -0.24 -32.79
N LYS A 339 -13.49 -1.05 -31.88
CA LYS A 339 -13.81 -2.46 -32.14
C LYS A 339 -15.12 -2.65 -32.91
N LYS A 340 -16.18 -1.95 -32.51
CA LYS A 340 -17.55 -2.24 -32.94
C LYS A 340 -18.05 -1.28 -34.03
N MET A 341 -17.63 -0.02 -33.97
CA MET A 341 -18.21 1.04 -34.79
C MET A 341 -17.57 1.17 -36.17
N ARG A 342 -16.28 0.82 -36.31
CA ARG A 342 -15.55 0.95 -37.59
C ARG A 342 -16.14 0.10 -38.74
N LYS A 343 -16.94 -0.92 -38.44
CA LYS A 343 -17.53 -1.82 -39.44
C LYS A 343 -18.97 -1.49 -39.83
N GLN A 344 -19.67 -0.65 -39.06
CA GLN A 344 -21.14 -0.56 -39.12
C GLN A 344 -21.67 0.85 -39.39
N ILE A 345 -20.83 1.89 -39.33
CA ILE A 345 -21.31 3.28 -39.26
C ILE A 345 -20.89 4.06 -40.50
N ASP A 346 -21.82 4.88 -40.98
CA ASP A 346 -21.60 5.88 -42.02
C ASP A 346 -20.46 6.84 -41.62
N GLY A 347 -19.59 7.19 -42.57
CA GLY A 347 -18.40 8.00 -42.31
C GLY A 347 -18.70 9.34 -41.63
N PHE A 348 -19.87 9.92 -41.88
CA PHE A 348 -20.31 11.16 -41.26
C PHE A 348 -20.52 11.03 -39.74
N LYS A 349 -21.32 10.05 -39.27
CA LYS A 349 -21.57 9.83 -37.84
C LYS A 349 -20.28 9.46 -37.08
N LEU A 350 -19.35 8.77 -37.73
CA LEU A 350 -18.05 8.45 -37.15
C LEU A 350 -17.20 9.70 -36.91
N SER A 351 -17.26 10.69 -37.81
CA SER A 351 -16.58 11.98 -37.64
C SER A 351 -17.11 12.74 -36.42
N GLU A 352 -18.43 12.82 -36.26
CA GLU A 352 -19.05 13.54 -35.15
C GLU A 352 -18.70 12.92 -33.78
N ILE A 353 -18.70 11.58 -33.69
CA ILE A 353 -18.24 10.86 -32.49
C ILE A 353 -16.74 11.10 -32.26
N GLY A 354 -15.94 11.14 -33.33
CA GLY A 354 -14.52 11.46 -33.27
C GLY A 354 -14.25 12.86 -32.71
N ASP A 355 -15.00 13.86 -33.16
CA ASP A 355 -14.90 15.24 -32.68
C ASP A 355 -15.28 15.33 -31.20
N ALA A 356 -16.38 14.69 -30.79
CA ALA A 356 -16.77 14.61 -29.39
C ALA A 356 -15.70 13.92 -28.51
N MET A 357 -15.07 12.85 -29.00
CA MET A 357 -13.96 12.17 -28.31
C MET A 357 -12.70 13.04 -28.24
N ASN A 358 -12.39 13.82 -29.27
CA ASN A 358 -11.25 14.75 -29.24
C ASN A 358 -11.44 15.81 -28.15
N ASP A 359 -12.67 16.30 -27.96
CA ASP A 359 -12.98 17.24 -26.89
C ASP A 359 -12.84 16.62 -25.48
N TYR A 360 -13.10 15.32 -25.34
CA TYR A 360 -12.81 14.59 -24.09
C TYR A 360 -11.34 14.57 -23.76
N ILE A 361 -10.53 14.20 -24.75
CA ILE A 361 -9.09 14.10 -24.61
C ILE A 361 -8.52 15.46 -24.21
N ARG A 362 -9.02 16.56 -24.81
CA ARG A 362 -8.66 17.93 -24.44
C ARG A 362 -8.98 18.26 -22.98
N ILE A 363 -10.19 17.93 -22.50
CA ILE A 363 -10.56 18.21 -21.11
C ILE A 363 -9.81 17.32 -20.12
N LEU A 364 -9.55 16.06 -20.47
CA LEU A 364 -8.72 15.17 -19.65
C LEU A 364 -7.27 15.70 -19.55
N ALA A 365 -6.71 16.20 -20.65
CA ALA A 365 -5.38 16.82 -20.65
C ALA A 365 -5.36 18.05 -19.73
N GLN A 366 -6.38 18.92 -19.84
CA GLN A 366 -6.53 20.08 -18.97
C GLN A 366 -6.67 19.69 -17.48
N ALA A 367 -7.40 18.61 -17.17
CA ALA A 367 -7.52 18.13 -15.79
C ALA A 367 -6.19 17.59 -15.24
N ARG A 368 -5.35 16.98 -16.08
CA ARG A 368 -3.99 16.53 -15.71
C ARG A 368 -3.05 17.70 -15.45
N GLU A 369 -3.16 18.79 -16.21
CA GLU A 369 -2.42 20.02 -15.95
C GLU A 369 -2.79 20.61 -14.58
N ASP A 370 -4.08 20.61 -14.22
CA ASP A 370 -4.52 21.06 -12.89
C ASP A 370 -4.01 20.13 -11.77
N GLU A 371 -4.05 18.81 -11.98
CA GLU A 371 -3.51 17.83 -11.03
C GLU A 371 -2.03 18.09 -10.77
N ALA A 372 -1.25 18.32 -11.83
CA ALA A 372 0.17 18.64 -11.73
C ALA A 372 0.40 19.95 -10.95
N TYR A 373 -0.36 21.00 -11.25
CA TYR A 373 -0.29 22.26 -10.52
C TYR A 373 -0.58 22.08 -9.02
N MET A 374 -1.62 21.32 -8.66
CA MET A 374 -1.95 21.03 -7.26
C MET A 374 -0.83 20.25 -6.57
N LYS A 375 -0.24 19.26 -7.25
CA LYS A 375 0.88 18.47 -6.74
C LYS A 375 2.10 19.33 -6.48
N ASP A 376 2.44 20.24 -7.38
CA ASP A 376 3.58 21.15 -7.23
C ASP A 376 3.38 22.07 -6.02
N ARG A 377 2.17 22.62 -5.86
CA ARG A 377 1.80 23.42 -4.68
C ARG A 377 1.87 22.62 -3.38
N LEU A 378 1.40 21.38 -3.39
CA LEU A 378 1.49 20.49 -2.23
C LEU A 378 2.95 20.23 -1.87
N SER A 379 3.83 19.99 -2.85
CA SER A 379 5.26 19.78 -2.64
C SER A 379 5.94 21.00 -2.01
N VAL A 380 5.63 22.21 -2.50
CA VAL A 380 6.13 23.47 -1.91
C VAL A 380 5.63 23.64 -0.47
N ASN A 381 4.38 23.32 -0.19
CA ASN A 381 3.81 23.40 1.15
C ASN A 381 4.48 22.41 2.12
N VAL A 382 4.74 21.16 1.70
CA VAL A 382 5.47 20.17 2.51
C VAL A 382 6.88 20.68 2.83
N GLY A 383 7.59 21.21 1.83
CA GLY A 383 8.91 21.80 2.04
C GLY A 383 8.89 22.96 3.05
N THR A 384 7.89 23.84 2.95
CA THR A 384 7.71 24.97 3.86
C THR A 384 7.38 24.51 5.28
N LEU A 385 6.48 23.53 5.45
CA LEU A 385 6.13 22.96 6.75
C LEU A 385 7.35 22.30 7.41
N SER A 386 8.15 21.55 6.65
CA SER A 386 9.38 20.95 7.15
C SER A 386 10.39 22.01 7.62
N LEU A 387 10.52 23.13 6.92
CA LEU A 387 11.36 24.25 7.35
C LEU A 387 10.84 24.91 8.64
N ILE A 388 9.52 25.07 8.77
CA ILE A 388 8.90 25.63 9.99
C ILE A 388 9.12 24.68 11.17
N GLU A 389 8.88 23.38 10.98
CA GLU A 389 9.09 22.36 12.01
C GLU A 389 10.56 22.29 12.44
N SER A 390 11.49 22.36 11.49
CA SER A 390 12.93 22.44 11.77
C SER A 390 13.27 23.68 12.62
N ARG A 391 12.75 24.87 12.26
CA ARG A 391 12.95 26.10 13.05
C ARG A 391 12.36 25.98 14.44
N ASN A 392 11.18 25.39 14.58
CA ASN A 392 10.53 25.17 15.87
C ASN A 392 11.33 24.19 16.73
N SER A 393 11.85 23.10 16.15
CA SER A 393 12.73 22.16 16.82
C SER A 393 14.03 22.82 17.30
N ILE A 394 14.63 23.67 16.48
CA ILE A 394 15.81 24.47 16.88
C ILE A 394 15.46 25.42 18.03
N ALA A 395 14.32 26.10 17.97
CA ALA A 395 13.86 27.00 19.04
C ALA A 395 13.57 26.24 20.34
N GLN A 396 12.95 25.06 20.25
CA GLN A 396 12.69 24.17 21.37
C GLN A 396 13.99 23.66 21.98
N SER A 397 14.96 23.24 21.16
CA SER A 397 16.30 22.83 21.60
C SER A 397 17.01 23.93 22.39
N ARG A 398 16.92 25.19 21.93
CA ARG A 398 17.45 26.35 22.69
C ARG A 398 16.75 26.56 24.03
N SER A 399 15.44 26.33 24.11
CA SER A 399 14.70 26.42 25.37
C SER A 399 15.10 25.32 26.35
N THR A 400 15.16 24.07 25.87
CA THR A 400 15.60 22.91 26.65
C THR A 400 17.00 23.13 27.22
N GLY A 401 17.92 23.71 26.43
CA GLY A 401 19.27 24.05 26.89
C GLY A 401 19.31 24.97 28.11
N ARG A 402 18.37 25.93 28.24
CA ARG A 402 18.27 26.81 29.42
C ARG A 402 17.80 26.06 30.66
N VAL A 403 16.84 25.14 30.50
CA VAL A 403 16.34 24.30 31.60
C VAL A 403 17.43 23.37 32.10
N THR A 404 18.16 22.72 31.20
CA THR A 404 19.27 21.85 31.57
C THR A 404 20.38 22.62 32.27
N PHE A 405 20.71 23.83 31.80
CA PHE A 405 21.68 24.69 32.48
C PHE A 405 21.27 25.01 33.92
N LEU A 406 20.00 25.33 34.16
CA LEU A 406 19.48 25.56 35.50
C LEU A 406 19.62 24.32 36.39
N ALA A 407 19.26 23.14 35.84
CA ALA A 407 19.36 21.87 36.55
C ALA A 407 20.80 21.53 36.96
N PHE A 408 21.80 21.86 36.14
CA PHE A 408 23.22 21.65 36.48
C PHE A 408 23.72 22.48 37.65
N ILE A 409 23.05 23.61 37.96
CA ILE A 409 23.36 24.44 39.13
C ILE A 409 22.57 23.96 40.35
N PHE A 410 21.27 23.69 40.18
CA PHE A 410 20.39 23.32 41.29
C PHE A 410 20.65 21.90 41.83
N LEU A 411 20.90 20.90 40.97
CA LEU A 411 21.08 19.52 41.42
C LEU A 411 22.27 19.34 42.38
N PRO A 412 23.48 19.86 42.10
CA PRO A 412 24.61 19.77 43.03
C PRO A 412 24.38 20.55 44.31
N LEU A 413 23.77 21.74 44.22
CA LEU A 413 23.42 22.54 45.39
C LEU A 413 22.42 21.83 46.29
N SER A 414 21.37 21.22 45.72
CA SER A 414 20.39 20.42 46.45
C SER A 414 21.03 19.19 47.10
N LEU A 415 21.98 18.54 46.41
CA LEU A 415 22.73 17.41 46.95
C LEU A 415 23.54 17.82 48.19
N VAL A 416 24.33 18.90 48.09
CA VAL A 416 25.12 19.41 49.22
C VAL A 416 24.22 19.86 50.35
N THR A 417 23.12 20.55 50.05
CA THR A 417 22.11 20.96 51.04
C THR A 417 21.53 19.74 51.76
N SER A 418 21.26 18.64 51.05
CA SER A 418 20.76 17.39 51.66
C SER A 418 21.79 16.74 52.57
N PHE A 419 23.08 16.72 52.20
CA PHE A 419 24.14 16.13 53.02
C PHE A 419 24.40 16.92 54.30
N PHE A 420 24.43 18.25 54.22
CA PHE A 420 24.74 19.11 55.36
C PHE A 420 23.51 19.47 56.18
N GLY A 421 22.31 19.49 55.59
CA GLY A 421 21.05 19.79 56.28
C GLY A 421 20.74 18.84 57.44
N MET A 422 21.41 17.68 57.50
CA MET A 422 21.25 16.72 58.58
C MET A 422 22.22 16.93 59.77
N ASN A 423 23.31 17.70 59.64
CA ASN A 423 24.38 17.78 60.66
C ASN A 423 25.11 19.14 60.71
N ILE A 424 24.39 20.27 60.73
CA ILE A 424 25.02 21.59 60.91
C ILE A 424 25.32 21.81 62.39
N GLN A 425 26.58 22.18 62.69
CA GLN A 425 27.07 22.37 64.06
C GLN A 425 26.26 23.42 64.83
N GLU A 426 25.76 24.43 64.14
CA GLU A 426 24.96 25.52 64.72
C GLU A 426 23.57 25.04 65.19
N LEU A 427 23.06 23.95 64.63
CA LEU A 427 21.77 23.35 65.02
C LEU A 427 21.92 22.18 66.01
N THR A 428 23.03 21.43 65.95
CA THR A 428 23.22 20.19 66.73
C THR A 428 24.38 20.23 67.72
N GLY A 429 25.18 21.30 67.77
CA GLY A 429 26.34 21.44 68.65
C GLY A 429 27.60 20.69 68.22
N ASN A 430 27.46 19.58 67.47
CA ASN A 430 28.55 18.67 67.05
C ASN A 430 28.52 18.36 65.53
N GLY A 431 28.57 19.38 64.67
CA GLY A 431 28.47 19.24 63.22
C GLY A 431 29.61 19.90 62.44
N SER A 432 29.43 20.00 61.13
CA SER A 432 30.37 20.69 60.24
C SER A 432 30.22 22.21 60.35
N SER A 433 31.33 22.95 60.30
CA SER A 433 31.33 24.42 60.22
C SER A 433 30.65 24.92 58.93
N GLY A 434 29.96 26.05 58.98
CA GLY A 434 29.34 26.67 57.80
C GLY A 434 30.32 26.93 56.64
N ASN A 435 31.59 27.17 56.95
CA ASN A 435 32.66 27.32 55.95
C ASN A 435 32.88 26.06 55.12
N ALA A 436 32.80 24.88 55.75
CA ALA A 436 32.94 23.61 55.05
C ALA A 436 31.73 23.31 54.15
N PHE A 437 30.52 23.75 54.53
CA PHE A 437 29.34 23.70 53.66
C PHE A 437 29.54 24.59 52.41
N CYS A 438 29.94 25.85 52.60
CA CYS A 438 30.21 26.77 51.49
C CYS A 438 31.30 26.25 50.55
N ALA A 439 32.40 25.73 51.11
CA ALA A 439 33.48 25.14 50.32
C ALA A 439 32.99 23.92 49.51
N ALA A 440 32.26 23.01 50.15
CA ALA A 440 31.70 21.84 49.47
C ALA A 440 30.72 22.22 48.36
N ALA A 441 29.83 23.19 48.60
CA ALA A 441 28.87 23.69 47.62
C ALA A 441 29.55 24.30 46.38
N VAL A 442 30.57 25.14 46.60
CA VAL A 442 31.32 25.76 45.51
C VAL A 442 32.12 24.72 44.74
N CYS A 443 32.82 23.81 45.42
CA CYS A 443 33.63 22.78 44.77
C CYS A 443 32.78 21.81 43.94
N THR A 444 31.66 21.31 44.45
CA THR A 444 30.80 20.38 43.70
C THR A 444 30.14 21.06 42.51
N THR A 445 29.65 22.30 42.68
CA THR A 445 29.03 23.07 41.58
C THR A 445 30.07 23.43 40.51
N ALA A 446 31.29 23.82 40.91
CA ALA A 446 32.37 24.08 39.95
C ALA A 446 32.77 22.81 39.19
N PHE A 447 32.84 21.66 39.88
CA PHE A 447 33.15 20.37 39.26
C PHE A 447 32.07 19.94 38.27
N THR A 448 30.79 20.08 38.59
CA THR A 448 29.70 19.73 37.65
C THR A 448 29.66 20.66 36.44
N ILE A 449 29.88 21.96 36.61
CA ILE A 449 29.99 22.91 35.50
C ILE A 449 31.19 22.56 34.61
N PHE A 450 32.34 22.22 35.20
CA PHE A 450 33.53 21.80 34.46
C PHE A 450 33.27 20.51 33.66
N LEU A 451 32.68 19.50 34.29
CA LEU A 451 32.36 18.23 33.63
C LEU A 451 31.36 18.43 32.48
N TRP A 452 30.33 19.25 32.68
CA TRP A 452 29.38 19.61 31.63
C TRP A 452 30.06 20.35 30.46
N GLY A 453 30.95 21.30 30.75
CA GLY A 453 31.74 22.00 29.75
C GLY A 453 32.65 21.05 28.94
N LEU A 454 33.31 20.11 29.63
CA LEU A 454 34.15 19.09 29.01
C LEU A 454 33.34 18.16 28.09
N ILE A 455 32.18 17.69 28.53
CA ILE A 455 31.28 16.86 27.71
C ILE A 455 30.84 17.62 26.46
N ASN A 456 30.39 18.87 26.59
CA ASN A 456 29.99 19.68 25.43
C ASN A 456 31.16 19.96 24.48
N PHE A 457 32.36 20.16 25.01
CA PHE A 457 33.57 20.32 24.18
C PHE A 457 33.87 19.06 23.39
N ILE A 458 33.82 17.88 24.02
CA ILE A 458 34.01 16.59 23.34
C ILE A 458 32.92 16.38 22.27
N LEU A 459 31.65 16.68 22.57
CA LEU A 459 30.58 16.57 21.59
C LEU A 459 30.80 17.48 20.38
N ARG A 460 31.23 18.73 20.60
CA ARG A 460 31.59 19.66 19.51
C ARG A 460 32.78 19.17 18.69
N LEU A 461 33.79 18.57 19.34
CA LEU A 461 34.90 17.96 18.62
C LEU A 461 34.43 16.79 17.76
N VAL A 462 33.52 15.95 18.27
CA VAL A 462 32.93 14.84 17.51
C VAL A 462 32.10 15.35 16.32
N GLU A 463 31.32 16.41 16.51
CA GLU A 463 30.56 17.05 15.42
C GLU A 463 31.49 17.63 14.35
N ALA A 464 32.54 18.36 14.76
CA ALA A 464 33.54 18.88 13.83
C ALA A 464 34.29 17.77 13.08
N TRP A 465 34.58 16.67 13.77
CA TRP A 465 35.24 15.51 13.16
C TRP A 465 34.34 14.79 12.15
N LYS A 466 33.03 14.72 12.40
CA LYS A 466 32.04 14.19 11.45
C LYS A 466 31.92 15.05 10.20
N GLU A 467 31.95 16.37 10.33
CA GLU A 467 31.90 17.26 9.16
C GLU A 467 33.16 17.11 8.31
N TYR A 468 34.33 17.02 8.95
CA TYR A 468 35.60 16.74 8.27
C TYR A 468 35.60 15.38 7.54
N ASP A 469 35.05 14.33 8.16
CA ASP A 469 34.95 13.01 7.51
C ASP A 469 33.99 13.05 6.31
N ARG A 470 32.87 13.80 6.40
CA ARG A 470 31.96 14.00 5.27
C ARG A 470 32.65 14.66 4.08
N GLU A 471 33.44 15.72 4.30
CA GLU A 471 34.21 16.38 3.24
C GLU A 471 35.27 15.45 2.61
N ILE A 472 35.94 14.62 3.41
CA ILE A 472 36.88 13.60 2.89
C ILE A 472 36.16 12.56 2.04
N VAL A 473 34.97 12.13 2.47
CA VAL A 473 34.19 11.13 1.76
C VAL A 473 33.66 11.70 0.45
N GLU A 474 33.10 12.91 0.45
CA GLU A 474 32.64 13.58 -0.77
C GLU A 474 33.80 13.87 -1.73
N SER A 475 34.95 14.36 -1.26
CA SER A 475 36.13 14.57 -2.12
C SER A 475 36.75 13.26 -2.66
N ARG A 476 36.54 12.12 -1.99
CA ARG A 476 36.90 10.80 -2.53
C ARG A 476 35.90 10.28 -3.57
N TYR A 477 34.64 10.68 -3.49
CA TYR A 477 33.59 10.30 -4.44
C TYR A 477 33.47 11.28 -5.62
N GLU A 478 33.95 12.51 -5.49
CA GLU A 478 34.38 13.37 -6.60
C GLU A 478 35.69 12.84 -7.22
N LEU A 479 35.78 11.53 -7.43
CA LEU A 479 36.67 11.02 -8.47
C LEU A 479 36.08 11.56 -9.78
N ASP A 480 36.61 12.71 -10.21
CA ASP A 480 36.26 13.45 -11.42
C ASP A 480 35.73 12.50 -12.49
N ASP A 481 34.54 12.74 -13.03
CA ASP A 481 33.91 11.88 -14.04
C ASP A 481 34.88 11.60 -15.21
N CYS A 482 35.84 12.52 -15.43
CA CYS A 482 36.98 12.39 -16.33
C CYS A 482 37.98 11.28 -15.94
N THR A 483 38.23 11.08 -14.64
CA THR A 483 39.07 10.00 -14.08
C THR A 483 38.36 8.66 -14.16
N LEU A 484 37.06 8.60 -13.84
CA LEU A 484 36.25 7.39 -13.99
C LEU A 484 36.13 6.96 -15.46
N THR A 485 35.97 7.90 -16.39
CA THR A 485 35.98 7.62 -17.84
C THR A 485 37.36 7.18 -18.32
N ARG A 486 38.46 7.79 -17.88
CA ARG A 486 39.82 7.29 -18.18
C ARG A 486 40.06 5.87 -17.67
N ILE A 487 39.62 5.54 -16.46
CA ILE A 487 39.74 4.18 -15.91
C ILE A 487 38.89 3.19 -16.74
N ARG A 488 37.67 3.57 -17.12
CA ARG A 488 36.79 2.75 -17.98
C ARG A 488 37.40 2.52 -19.36
N GLU A 489 38.01 3.53 -19.97
CA GLU A 489 38.73 3.39 -21.24
C GLU A 489 39.97 2.50 -21.10
N THR A 490 40.71 2.64 -20.01
CA THR A 490 41.89 1.81 -19.74
C THR A 490 41.48 0.34 -19.54
N TRP A 491 40.37 0.08 -18.84
CA TRP A 491 39.81 -1.25 -18.68
C TRP A 491 39.35 -1.88 -19.99
N LYS A 492 38.72 -1.11 -20.89
CA LYS A 492 38.37 -1.59 -22.25
C LYS A 492 39.58 -2.01 -23.08
N LYS A 493 40.75 -1.41 -22.84
CA LYS A 493 42.00 -1.77 -23.52
C LYS A 493 42.64 -3.03 -22.94
N VAL A 494 42.51 -3.25 -21.63
CA VAL A 494 43.13 -4.38 -20.92
C VAL A 494 42.31 -5.67 -21.04
N VAL A 495 40.99 -5.58 -21.19
CA VAL A 495 40.11 -6.72 -21.40
C VAL A 495 39.58 -6.69 -22.83
N PRO A 496 40.33 -7.21 -23.82
CA PRO A 496 39.79 -7.37 -25.16
C PRO A 496 38.57 -8.28 -25.08
N GLU A 497 37.42 -7.78 -25.55
CA GLU A 497 36.20 -8.57 -25.68
C GLU A 497 36.55 -9.90 -26.37
N LYS A 498 36.42 -10.99 -25.60
CA LYS A 498 36.38 -12.33 -26.18
C LYS A 498 35.20 -12.31 -27.15
N LYS A 499 35.48 -12.19 -28.45
CA LYS A 499 34.52 -12.44 -29.52
C LYS A 499 33.93 -13.82 -29.27
N ARG A 500 32.72 -13.87 -28.70
CA ARG A 500 31.90 -15.07 -28.66
C ARG A 500 31.65 -15.44 -30.13
N ARG A 501 32.28 -16.52 -30.56
CA ARG A 501 31.91 -17.23 -31.79
C ARG A 501 30.70 -18.11 -31.50
#